data_AF-A0A2E6TUN3-F1
#
_entry.id   AF-A0A2E6TUN3-F1
#
_cell.length_a   1.000
_cell.length_b   1.000
_cell.length_c   1.000
_cell.angle_alpha   90.00
_cell.angle_beta   90.00
_cell.angle_gamma   90.00
#
_symmetry.space_group_name_H-M   'P 1'
#
loop_
_entity.id
_entity.type
_entity.pdbx_description
1 polymer ?
#
loop_
_entity_poly.entity_id
_entity_poly.type
_entity_poly.pdbx_seq_one_letter_code
_entity_poly.pdbx_strand_id
1 'polypeptide(L)'
;MAIVSHLAPFPPGFKPEWRDMLEKNVALYRRMPEDLTLCVEELVPWFIEKVNWEWAPWAGPKPNEEMAKVCVSFLACVMVVNRSKKDLAHFHTFVFHPSSLKDDSGTWAGWASRSGKIEQSWPSTRQGMEDGEDNYCVTLHEFAHMIDYRDRTFESVPHFDCSAARREYEAFLKSEYQDICDAWEKSSGCNAVRKYATTDPAEFFTCATESFLETSLLLEFLRPQLYDWMKRIYGMDPARWPGRVSVAELEDKRFHRLDDWMRGHNWNGKSAEMDPWPKGVAAKEYFRWAEEKKGRDWLEERDRIERETKARLLRKFGEKEARSRKWKEEEERKVKERHLLENRTVIVEFPNGMPQLKYKLVDGHREGVVQRWDENAVLREEVEYTRGQKHGKVTYYHPEGHVEVTGFYQMNQRAGVWQGWHQDGTPSYRSEYRDGELHTWEQFNANGESRTYGKVKNRFGR
;
A
#
# COMPACT_ATOMS: atom_id res chain seq x y z
N MET A 1 1.23 25.31 39.92
CA MET A 1 1.60 23.89 40.12
C MET A 1 1.66 23.27 38.74
N ALA A 2 2.82 22.76 38.33
CA ALA A 2 3.02 22.11 37.03
C ALA A 2 2.13 20.86 36.94
N ILE A 3 1.35 20.75 35.87
CA ILE A 3 0.27 19.76 35.76
C ILE A 3 0.83 18.60 34.94
N VAL A 4 1.27 17.57 35.64
CA VAL A 4 1.98 16.45 35.04
C VAL A 4 1.02 15.50 34.33
N SER A 5 1.15 15.42 33.01
CA SER A 5 0.36 14.53 32.13
C SER A 5 0.79 13.07 32.10
N HIS A 6 1.97 12.76 32.63
CA HIS A 6 2.47 11.39 32.71
C HIS A 6 2.69 11.03 34.18
N LEU A 7 2.05 9.95 34.64
CA LEU A 7 2.29 9.40 35.98
C LEU A 7 3.71 8.83 36.11
N ALA A 8 4.42 8.69 34.99
CA ALA A 8 5.81 8.33 34.93
C ALA A 8 6.74 9.43 35.48
N PRO A 9 7.77 9.05 36.26
CA PRO A 9 8.74 9.98 36.80
C PRO A 9 9.47 10.73 35.68
N PHE A 10 9.88 11.96 35.97
CA PHE A 10 10.65 12.76 35.01
C PHE A 10 12.07 12.22 34.87
N PRO A 11 12.59 12.07 33.63
CA PRO A 11 14.00 11.71 33.42
C PRO A 11 14.94 12.76 34.03
N PRO A 12 16.17 12.37 34.42
CA PRO A 12 17.17 13.30 34.93
C PRO A 12 17.40 14.47 33.97
N GLY A 13 17.30 15.70 34.46
CA GLY A 13 17.50 16.92 33.67
C GLY A 13 16.28 17.37 32.84
N PHE A 14 15.22 16.57 32.76
CA PHE A 14 13.96 16.96 32.10
C PHE A 14 13.07 17.74 33.07
N LYS A 15 12.65 18.95 32.68
CA LYS A 15 11.84 19.82 33.55
C LYS A 15 10.35 19.49 33.45
N PRO A 16 9.58 19.51 34.55
CA PRO A 16 8.15 19.27 34.52
C PRO A 16 7.37 20.18 33.56
N GLU A 17 7.76 21.43 33.44
CA GLU A 17 7.09 22.42 32.59
C GLU A 17 7.27 22.13 31.09
N TRP A 18 8.33 21.39 30.70
CA TRP A 18 8.58 21.03 29.31
C TRP A 18 7.53 20.05 28.78
N ARG A 19 7.02 19.17 29.65
CA ARG A 19 5.92 18.26 29.33
C ARG A 19 4.65 19.03 28.92
N ASP A 20 4.27 20.02 29.74
CA ASP A 20 3.14 20.91 29.46
C ASP A 20 3.33 21.70 28.15
N MET A 21 4.56 22.14 27.86
CA MET A 21 4.88 22.80 26.59
C MET A 21 4.71 21.85 25.39
N LEU A 22 5.24 20.63 25.48
CA LEU A 22 5.18 19.64 24.40
C LEU A 22 3.75 19.21 24.10
N GLU A 23 2.97 18.92 25.14
CA GLU A 23 1.58 18.52 24.96
C GLU A 23 0.72 19.60 24.31
N LYS A 24 0.94 20.86 24.68
CA LYS A 24 0.19 21.97 24.12
C LYS A 24 0.56 22.23 22.67
N ASN A 25 1.83 22.15 22.32
CA ASN A 25 2.34 22.69 21.06
C ASN A 25 2.72 21.61 20.04
N VAL A 26 2.91 20.34 20.42
CA VAL A 26 3.43 19.29 19.52
C VAL A 26 2.41 18.16 19.32
N ALA A 27 1.84 18.08 18.11
CA ALA A 27 0.88 17.04 17.73
C ALA A 27 1.43 15.62 17.85
N LEU A 28 2.69 15.45 17.43
CA LEU A 28 3.34 14.15 17.47
C LEU A 28 3.49 13.62 18.91
N TYR A 29 3.81 14.51 19.87
CA TYR A 29 3.95 14.17 21.28
C TYR A 29 2.66 13.53 21.84
N ARG A 30 1.50 14.10 21.50
CA ARG A 30 0.18 13.63 21.97
C ARG A 30 -0.20 12.24 21.47
N ARG A 31 0.46 11.75 20.41
CA ARG A 31 0.16 10.45 19.78
C ARG A 31 1.12 9.34 20.21
N MET A 32 2.25 9.69 20.84
CA MET A 32 3.30 8.72 21.13
C MET A 32 2.95 7.76 22.28
N PRO A 33 3.31 6.47 22.17
CA PRO A 33 3.28 5.52 23.28
C PRO A 33 4.11 6.00 24.48
N GLU A 34 3.65 5.72 25.70
CA GLU A 34 4.25 6.24 26.93
C GLU A 34 5.71 5.80 27.13
N ASP A 35 6.02 4.54 26.80
CA ASP A 35 7.37 3.99 26.86
C ASP A 35 8.33 4.72 25.91
N LEU A 36 7.89 4.97 24.68
CA LEU A 36 8.69 5.72 23.71
C LEU A 36 8.84 7.20 24.10
N THR A 37 7.79 7.82 24.62
CA THR A 37 7.81 9.21 25.09
C THR A 37 8.87 9.41 26.17
N LEU A 38 8.98 8.49 27.14
CA LEU A 38 9.99 8.58 28.20
C LEU A 38 11.42 8.51 27.65
N CYS A 39 11.68 7.63 26.68
CA CYS A 39 12.98 7.53 26.03
C CYS A 39 13.34 8.82 25.28
N VAL A 40 12.36 9.48 24.65
CA VAL A 40 12.60 10.78 23.98
C VAL A 40 12.84 11.88 25.01
N GLU A 41 12.04 11.94 26.07
CA GLU A 41 12.21 12.92 27.16
C GLU A 41 13.61 12.84 27.80
N GLU A 42 14.19 11.64 27.92
CA GLU A 42 15.57 11.47 28.40
C GLU A 42 16.63 12.10 27.47
N LEU A 43 16.34 12.17 26.17
CA LEU A 43 17.26 12.74 25.18
C LEU A 43 17.17 14.27 25.07
N VAL A 44 16.01 14.85 25.37
CA VAL A 44 15.75 16.29 25.21
C VAL A 44 16.76 17.17 25.97
N PRO A 45 17.08 16.94 27.26
CA PRO A 45 18.05 17.76 27.98
C PRO A 45 19.43 17.76 27.32
N TRP A 46 19.91 16.58 26.91
CA TRP A 46 21.18 16.43 26.20
C TRP A 46 21.19 17.21 24.89
N PHE A 47 20.09 17.15 24.14
CA PHE A 47 19.99 17.84 22.86
C PHE A 47 19.97 19.35 23.03
N ILE A 48 19.21 19.86 24.01
CA ILE A 48 19.18 21.30 24.31
C ILE A 48 20.58 21.83 24.66
N GLU A 49 21.35 21.08 25.45
CA GLU A 49 22.71 21.45 25.84
C GLU A 49 23.70 21.39 24.67
N LYS A 50 23.56 20.39 23.79
CA LYS A 50 24.41 20.23 22.60
C LYS A 50 24.30 21.38 21.61
N VAL A 51 23.11 21.98 21.47
CA VAL A 51 22.80 22.90 20.38
C VAL A 51 23.15 24.34 20.74
N ASN A 52 23.87 25.01 19.84
CA ASN A 52 24.02 26.45 19.86
C ASN A 52 22.75 27.10 19.27
N TRP A 53 21.98 27.76 20.13
CA TRP A 53 20.70 28.37 19.78
C TRP A 53 20.87 29.84 19.44
N GLU A 54 20.60 30.21 18.20
CA GLU A 54 20.68 31.59 17.72
C GLU A 54 19.29 32.11 17.33
N TRP A 55 19.13 33.42 17.42
CA TRP A 55 17.91 34.12 17.02
C TRP A 55 18.30 35.22 16.04
N ALA A 56 17.73 35.17 14.84
CA ALA A 56 17.86 36.26 13.88
C ALA A 56 17.19 37.54 14.42
N PRO A 57 17.52 38.72 13.87
CA PRO A 57 16.89 39.98 14.26
C PRO A 57 15.35 39.86 14.22
N TRP A 58 14.71 40.11 15.36
CA TRP A 58 13.30 39.85 15.55
C TRP A 58 12.49 41.14 15.62
N ALA A 59 11.45 41.26 14.80
CA ALA A 59 10.48 42.34 14.88
C ALA A 59 9.15 41.81 15.41
N GLY A 60 8.61 42.43 16.47
CA GLY A 60 7.34 42.02 17.10
C GLY A 60 7.49 41.06 18.28
N PRO A 61 6.38 40.46 18.77
CA PRO A 61 6.42 39.58 19.93
C PRO A 61 7.23 38.32 19.63
N LYS A 62 8.32 38.13 20.39
CA LYS A 62 9.16 36.94 20.30
C LYS A 62 8.42 35.74 20.91
N PRO A 63 8.52 34.52 20.33
CA PRO A 63 7.99 33.33 20.97
C PRO A 63 8.69 33.07 22.30
N ASN A 64 8.05 32.29 23.15
CA ASN A 64 8.71 31.76 24.34
C ASN A 64 9.89 30.90 23.90
N GLU A 65 11.11 31.38 24.17
CA GLU A 65 12.34 30.74 23.70
C GLU A 65 12.53 29.34 24.27
N GLU A 66 12.16 29.12 25.53
CA GLU A 66 12.29 27.81 26.16
C GLU A 66 11.34 26.82 25.49
N MET A 67 10.08 27.20 25.28
CA MET A 67 9.11 26.38 24.57
C MET A 67 9.56 26.06 23.13
N ALA A 68 10.08 27.05 22.40
CA ALA A 68 10.59 26.84 21.05
C ALA A 68 11.75 25.83 21.03
N LYS A 69 12.73 25.99 21.94
CA LYS A 69 13.87 25.07 22.08
C LYS A 69 13.40 23.66 22.42
N VAL A 70 12.49 23.51 23.37
CA VAL A 70 11.96 22.23 23.83
C VAL A 70 11.21 21.50 22.71
N CYS A 71 10.32 22.19 21.99
CA CYS A 71 9.54 21.57 20.90
C CYS A 71 10.44 21.10 19.74
N VAL A 72 11.38 21.94 19.31
CA VAL A 72 12.36 21.58 18.28
C VAL A 72 13.24 20.42 18.73
N SER A 73 13.71 20.46 19.98
CA SER A 73 14.54 19.39 20.55
C SER A 73 13.81 18.05 20.60
N PHE A 74 12.53 18.06 20.96
CA PHE A 74 11.70 16.86 20.97
C PHE A 74 11.56 16.26 19.56
N LEU A 75 11.23 17.07 18.56
CA LEU A 75 11.08 16.59 17.17
C LEU A 75 12.39 16.00 16.63
N ALA A 76 13.54 16.61 16.95
CA ALA A 76 14.85 16.05 16.62
C ALA A 76 15.12 14.72 17.36
N CYS A 77 14.83 14.67 18.67
CA CYS A 77 15.09 13.50 19.50
C CYS A 77 14.21 12.30 19.15
N VAL A 78 12.96 12.51 18.73
CA VAL A 78 12.08 11.45 18.23
C VAL A 78 12.77 10.64 17.14
N MET A 79 13.42 11.31 16.19
CA MET A 79 14.02 10.63 15.05
C MET A 79 15.28 9.83 15.41
N VAL A 80 15.88 10.08 16.57
CA VAL A 80 17.11 9.39 17.01
C VAL A 80 16.95 8.52 18.25
N VAL A 81 15.73 8.40 18.80
CA VAL A 81 15.47 7.66 20.05
C VAL A 81 15.92 6.20 19.99
N ASN A 82 15.71 5.54 18.85
CA ASN A 82 16.15 4.17 18.59
C ASN A 82 17.34 4.11 17.62
N ARG A 83 18.05 5.23 17.44
CA ARG A 83 19.23 5.35 16.57
C ARG A 83 20.45 5.84 17.36
N SER A 84 21.60 5.92 16.69
CA SER A 84 22.81 6.42 17.32
C SER A 84 22.82 7.94 17.36
N LYS A 85 23.18 8.54 18.51
CA LYS A 85 23.48 9.98 18.63
C LYS A 85 24.52 10.50 17.62
N LYS A 86 25.32 9.59 17.02
CA LYS A 86 26.25 9.91 15.92
C LYS A 86 25.55 10.46 14.68
N ASP A 87 24.27 10.15 14.46
CA ASP A 87 23.48 10.71 13.36
C ASP A 87 23.37 12.23 13.43
N LEU A 88 23.38 12.81 14.63
CA LEU A 88 23.33 14.25 14.83
C LEU A 88 24.69 14.82 15.28
N ALA A 89 25.79 14.07 15.15
CA ALA A 89 27.10 14.53 15.60
C ALA A 89 27.57 15.80 14.88
N HIS A 90 27.33 15.85 13.56
CA HIS A 90 27.70 16.97 12.70
C HIS A 90 26.86 18.23 12.96
N PHE A 91 25.59 18.05 13.33
CA PHE A 91 24.70 19.15 13.66
C PHE A 91 25.09 19.83 14.98
N HIS A 92 25.13 21.17 14.98
CA HIS A 92 25.53 21.94 16.16
C HIS A 92 24.81 23.28 16.34
N THR A 93 24.28 23.93 15.29
CA THR A 93 23.63 25.26 15.43
C THR A 93 22.21 25.25 14.88
N PHE A 94 21.27 25.82 15.62
CA PHE A 94 19.90 26.07 15.18
C PHE A 94 19.59 27.56 15.25
N VAL A 95 19.07 28.13 14.15
CA VAL A 95 18.73 29.56 14.05
C VAL A 95 17.25 29.75 13.81
N PHE A 96 16.59 30.47 14.71
CA PHE A 96 15.20 30.88 14.57
C PHE A 96 15.07 32.20 13.82
N HIS A 97 14.25 32.22 12.78
CA HIS A 97 13.91 33.41 12.00
C HIS A 97 12.44 33.82 12.20
N PRO A 98 12.14 35.14 12.25
CA PRO A 98 10.78 35.64 12.46
C PRO A 98 9.84 35.42 11.26
N SER A 99 10.39 35.25 10.07
CA SER A 99 9.65 35.06 8.82
C SER A 99 10.35 34.01 7.94
N SER A 100 9.74 33.66 6.81
CA SER A 100 10.36 32.76 5.84
C SER A 100 11.70 33.33 5.36
N LEU A 101 12.66 32.42 5.16
CA LEU A 101 13.98 32.72 4.63
C LEU A 101 13.83 33.18 3.18
N LYS A 102 14.61 34.16 2.75
CA LYS A 102 14.60 34.67 1.37
C LYS A 102 16.03 34.79 0.87
N ASP A 103 16.26 34.30 -0.33
CA ASP A 103 17.46 34.57 -1.12
C ASP A 103 17.08 34.88 -2.57
N ASP A 104 18.09 35.07 -3.43
CA ASP A 104 17.90 35.35 -4.86
C ASP A 104 17.23 34.18 -5.62
N SER A 105 17.17 32.99 -5.01
CA SER A 105 16.64 31.77 -5.60
C SER A 105 15.24 31.38 -5.12
N GLY A 106 14.74 31.98 -4.03
CA GLY A 106 13.38 31.71 -3.57
C GLY A 106 13.07 32.14 -2.13
N THR A 107 11.90 31.69 -1.68
CA THR A 107 11.48 31.79 -0.28
C THR A 107 11.39 30.39 0.30
N TRP A 108 12.08 30.16 1.42
CA TRP A 108 12.25 28.85 2.03
C TRP A 108 11.73 28.86 3.47
N ALA A 109 11.13 27.76 3.91
CA ALA A 109 10.64 27.63 5.28
C ALA A 109 11.73 27.17 6.25
N GLY A 110 12.71 26.43 5.75
CA GLY A 110 13.87 25.92 6.47
C GLY A 110 15.06 25.74 5.52
N TRP A 111 16.25 25.57 6.12
CA TRP A 111 17.49 25.26 5.40
C TRP A 111 18.45 24.48 6.29
N ALA A 112 18.80 23.27 5.86
CA ALA A 112 19.84 22.42 6.44
C ALA A 112 21.16 22.57 5.66
N SER A 113 22.21 23.07 6.33
CA SER A 113 23.52 23.25 5.70
C SER A 113 24.47 22.08 5.92
N ARG A 114 25.39 21.86 4.96
CA ARG A 114 26.54 20.95 5.11
C ARG A 114 27.50 21.35 6.22
N SER A 115 27.38 22.54 6.80
CA SER A 115 28.22 22.95 7.95
C SER A 115 27.64 22.51 9.29
N GLY A 116 26.46 21.88 9.34
CA GLY A 116 25.84 21.45 10.59
C GLY A 116 24.94 22.52 11.21
N LYS A 117 24.44 23.45 10.40
CA LYS A 117 23.54 24.53 10.79
C LYS A 117 22.15 24.28 10.20
N ILE A 118 21.11 24.45 11.01
CA ILE A 118 19.72 24.52 10.54
C ILE A 118 19.22 25.95 10.77
N GLU A 119 18.56 26.52 9.77
CA GLU A 119 17.86 27.80 9.86
C GLU A 119 16.39 27.59 9.56
N GLN A 120 15.48 28.08 10.41
CA GLN A 120 14.04 27.88 10.21
C GLN A 120 13.20 29.10 10.51
N SER A 121 12.14 29.25 9.71
CA SER A 121 11.06 30.18 9.94
C SER A 121 10.19 29.72 11.11
N TRP A 122 10.15 30.49 12.19
CA TRP A 122 9.33 30.16 13.35
C TRP A 122 7.84 29.98 13.05
N PRO A 123 7.17 30.81 12.21
CA PRO A 123 5.80 30.53 11.80
C PRO A 123 5.61 29.14 11.19
N SER A 124 6.58 28.68 10.37
CA SER A 124 6.51 27.38 9.71
C SER A 124 6.84 26.24 10.67
N THR A 125 7.85 26.42 11.55
CA THR A 125 8.15 25.49 12.65
C THR A 125 6.93 25.31 13.55
N ARG A 126 6.27 26.41 13.93
CA ARG A 126 5.08 26.39 14.76
C ARG A 126 3.92 25.68 14.09
N GLN A 127 3.65 25.98 12.82
CA GLN A 127 2.60 25.29 12.07
C GLN A 127 2.86 23.78 12.02
N GLY A 128 4.06 23.36 11.62
CA GLY A 128 4.39 21.95 11.46
C GLY A 128 4.52 21.16 12.76
N MET A 129 4.68 21.82 13.93
CA MET A 129 4.60 21.12 15.22
C MET A 129 3.17 21.05 15.75
N GLU A 130 2.35 22.08 15.51
CA GLU A 130 0.96 22.16 16.00
C GLU A 130 0.02 21.27 15.17
N ASP A 131 0.23 21.24 13.85
CA ASP A 131 -0.37 20.28 12.93
C ASP A 131 0.44 18.97 12.98
N GLY A 132 -0.20 17.87 12.64
CA GLY A 132 0.54 16.67 12.31
C GLY A 132 -0.23 15.77 11.35
N GLU A 133 -1.26 16.29 10.67
CA GLU A 133 -2.09 15.63 9.67
C GLU A 133 -1.83 16.12 8.26
N ASP A 134 -1.16 17.26 8.11
CA ASP A 134 -0.90 17.91 6.82
C ASP A 134 0.30 17.34 6.06
N ASN A 135 1.03 16.39 6.65
CA ASN A 135 2.22 15.76 6.07
C ASN A 135 3.32 16.80 5.78
N TYR A 136 3.39 17.83 6.62
CA TYR A 136 4.26 18.98 6.45
C TYR A 136 4.84 19.44 7.79
N CYS A 137 6.03 18.94 8.12
CA CYS A 137 6.76 19.38 9.30
C CYS A 137 8.19 19.74 8.92
N VAL A 138 8.43 21.05 8.75
CA VAL A 138 9.74 21.61 8.38
C VAL A 138 10.83 21.19 9.38
N THR A 139 10.51 21.08 10.66
CA THR A 139 11.48 20.63 11.66
C THR A 139 11.88 19.17 11.45
N LEU A 140 10.93 18.26 11.23
CA LEU A 140 11.26 16.86 10.91
C LEU A 140 12.06 16.78 9.61
N HIS A 141 11.67 17.56 8.61
CA HIS A 141 12.31 17.63 7.30
C HIS A 141 13.81 18.01 7.38
N GLU A 142 14.15 19.15 7.99
CA GLU A 142 15.55 19.61 8.04
C GLU A 142 16.44 18.71 8.91
N PHE A 143 15.88 18.10 9.96
CA PHE A 143 16.64 17.16 10.77
C PHE A 143 16.82 15.80 10.07
N ALA A 144 15.88 15.38 9.21
CA ALA A 144 16.07 14.21 8.37
C ALA A 144 17.25 14.41 7.39
N HIS A 145 17.43 15.62 6.84
CA HIS A 145 18.65 15.98 6.09
C HIS A 145 19.91 15.77 6.94
N MET A 146 19.91 16.19 8.22
CA MET A 146 21.07 15.98 9.10
C MET A 146 21.37 14.50 9.37
N ILE A 147 20.34 13.65 9.45
CA ILE A 147 20.50 12.19 9.59
C ILE A 147 21.07 11.57 8.33
N ASP A 148 20.61 12.00 7.14
CA ASP A 148 21.13 11.57 5.85
C ASP A 148 22.62 11.92 5.70
N TYR A 149 22.99 13.13 6.14
CA TYR A 149 24.36 13.65 6.00
C TYR A 149 25.43 12.96 6.86
N ARG A 150 25.10 11.96 7.70
CA ARG A 150 26.09 11.31 8.59
C ARG A 150 27.31 10.77 7.84
N ASP A 151 27.11 10.19 6.65
CA ASP A 151 28.19 9.68 5.79
C ASP A 151 28.65 10.71 4.73
N ARG A 152 28.30 11.99 4.93
CA ARG A 152 28.71 13.20 4.19
C ARG A 152 28.10 13.41 2.79
N THR A 153 27.02 12.73 2.46
CA THR A 153 26.25 12.96 1.23
C THR A 153 24.77 13.23 1.56
N PHE A 154 24.10 14.05 0.75
CA PHE A 154 22.64 14.22 0.79
C PHE A 154 22.08 13.43 -0.38
N GLU A 155 21.89 12.13 -0.18
CA GLU A 155 21.51 11.19 -1.25
C GLU A 155 20.27 10.37 -0.86
N SER A 156 19.58 10.77 0.21
CA SER A 156 18.45 10.03 0.79
C SER A 156 18.83 8.62 1.30
N VAL A 157 20.11 8.40 1.62
CA VAL A 157 20.69 7.16 2.13
C VAL A 157 21.25 7.40 3.54
N PRO A 158 20.42 7.30 4.59
CA PRO A 158 20.90 7.43 5.95
C PRO A 158 21.90 6.31 6.29
N HIS A 159 22.68 6.52 7.35
CA HIS A 159 23.68 5.53 7.75
C HIS A 159 23.06 4.19 8.19
N PHE A 160 23.67 3.09 7.73
CA PHE A 160 23.39 1.71 8.13
C PHE A 160 24.67 1.03 8.63
N ASP A 161 24.61 0.36 9.78
CA ASP A 161 25.76 -0.37 10.33
C ASP A 161 26.19 -1.56 9.45
N CYS A 162 25.25 -2.09 8.64
CA CYS A 162 25.48 -3.21 7.74
C CYS A 162 25.53 -2.75 6.28
N SER A 163 26.65 -3.01 5.60
CA SER A 163 26.82 -2.70 4.17
C SER A 163 25.81 -3.41 3.26
N ALA A 164 25.30 -4.58 3.64
CA ALA A 164 24.29 -5.29 2.86
C ALA A 164 22.93 -4.57 2.91
N ALA A 165 22.51 -4.15 4.12
CA ALA A 165 21.30 -3.37 4.31
C ALA A 165 21.37 -2.03 3.54
N ARG A 166 22.53 -1.37 3.54
CA ARG A 166 22.76 -0.16 2.75
C ARG A 166 22.53 -0.40 1.25
N ARG A 167 23.15 -1.45 0.68
CA ARG A 167 22.99 -1.78 -0.75
C ARG A 167 21.55 -2.16 -1.11
N GLU A 168 20.86 -2.91 -0.25
CA GLU A 168 19.45 -3.25 -0.41
C GLU A 168 18.58 -1.99 -0.45
N TYR A 169 18.83 -1.05 0.47
CA TYR A 169 18.11 0.22 0.53
C TYR A 169 18.41 1.11 -0.68
N GLU A 170 19.67 1.24 -1.10
CA GLU A 170 20.06 2.00 -2.30
C GLU A 170 19.37 1.47 -3.57
N ALA A 171 19.30 0.14 -3.72
CA ALA A 171 18.58 -0.49 -4.84
C ALA A 171 17.07 -0.19 -4.79
N PHE A 172 16.47 -0.30 -3.61
CA PHE A 172 15.07 0.04 -3.38
C PHE A 172 14.79 1.53 -3.67
N LEU A 173 15.60 2.43 -3.13
CA LEU A 173 15.48 3.87 -3.27
C LEU A 173 15.47 4.28 -4.74
N LYS A 174 16.38 3.71 -5.54
CA LYS A 174 16.45 4.00 -6.98
C LYS A 174 15.14 3.66 -7.70
N SER A 175 14.53 2.50 -7.39
CA SER A 175 13.25 2.11 -7.98
C SER A 175 12.07 2.92 -7.42
N GLU A 176 12.04 3.16 -6.12
CA GLU A 176 10.92 3.84 -5.45
C GLU A 176 10.87 5.32 -5.82
N TYR A 177 12.03 5.99 -5.87
CA TYR A 177 12.12 7.38 -6.29
C TYR A 177 11.55 7.59 -7.70
N GLN A 178 11.92 6.71 -8.64
CA GLN A 178 11.39 6.77 -10.01
C GLN A 178 9.87 6.56 -10.02
N ASP A 179 9.37 5.59 -9.26
CA ASP A 179 7.93 5.32 -9.20
C ASP A 179 7.12 6.47 -8.57
N ILE A 180 7.66 7.15 -7.55
CA ILE A 180 7.04 8.35 -6.98
C ILE A 180 7.01 9.49 -7.99
N CYS A 181 8.08 9.72 -8.74
CA CYS A 181 8.11 10.72 -9.82
C CYS A 181 7.02 10.42 -10.87
N ASP A 182 6.98 9.19 -11.35
CA ASP A 182 5.95 8.70 -12.30
C ASP A 182 4.52 8.85 -11.76
N ALA A 183 4.31 8.56 -10.47
CA ALA A 183 2.99 8.65 -9.84
C ALA A 183 2.47 10.09 -9.78
N TRP A 184 3.37 11.06 -9.53
CA TRP A 184 3.07 12.49 -9.55
C TRP A 184 2.85 13.03 -10.97
N GLU A 185 3.61 12.57 -11.96
CA GLU A 185 3.40 12.93 -13.38
C GLU A 185 2.04 12.45 -13.90
N LYS A 186 1.68 11.19 -13.60
CA LYS A 186 0.42 10.58 -14.05
C LYS A 186 -0.81 11.05 -13.26
N SER A 187 -0.62 11.87 -12.21
CA SER A 187 -1.68 12.28 -11.28
C SER A 187 -2.51 11.10 -10.74
N SER A 188 -1.82 9.98 -10.48
CA SER A 188 -2.43 8.67 -10.20
C SER A 188 -3.21 8.59 -8.88
N GLY A 189 -3.18 9.64 -8.05
CA GLY A 189 -3.82 9.67 -6.72
C GLY A 189 -3.16 8.75 -5.68
N CYS A 190 -2.08 8.07 -6.02
CA CYS A 190 -1.35 7.13 -5.16
C CYS A 190 -0.21 7.79 -4.36
N ASN A 191 -0.31 9.11 -4.13
CA ASN A 191 0.78 9.91 -3.60
C ASN A 191 0.77 9.91 -2.07
N ALA A 192 1.55 9.01 -1.46
CA ALA A 192 1.77 8.99 0.00
C ALA A 192 2.74 10.07 0.47
N VAL A 193 3.68 10.44 -0.40
CA VAL A 193 4.74 11.41 -0.13
C VAL A 193 4.46 12.68 -0.94
N ARG A 194 4.74 13.85 -0.35
CA ARG A 194 4.52 15.17 -0.98
C ARG A 194 5.24 15.27 -2.32
N LYS A 195 4.68 16.05 -3.26
CA LYS A 195 5.29 16.32 -4.58
C LYS A 195 6.69 16.91 -4.49
N TYR A 196 6.99 17.62 -3.41
CA TYR A 196 8.31 18.20 -3.17
C TYR A 196 9.42 17.12 -3.15
N ALA A 197 9.11 15.88 -2.79
CA ALA A 197 10.05 14.77 -2.87
C ALA A 197 10.60 14.50 -4.28
N THR A 198 9.93 14.97 -5.34
CA THR A 198 10.37 14.73 -6.73
C THR A 198 11.27 15.84 -7.27
N THR A 199 11.59 16.88 -6.49
CA THR A 199 12.42 17.99 -6.98
C THR A 199 13.90 17.63 -7.01
N ASP A 200 14.36 16.89 -5.99
CA ASP A 200 15.73 16.41 -5.88
C ASP A 200 15.71 15.07 -5.12
N PRO A 201 16.53 14.07 -5.50
CA PRO A 201 16.68 12.84 -4.75
C PRO A 201 16.95 13.04 -3.25
N ALA A 202 17.64 14.10 -2.84
CA ALA A 202 17.87 14.42 -1.43
C ALA A 202 16.57 14.73 -0.65
N GLU A 203 15.52 15.23 -1.32
CA GLU A 203 14.24 15.58 -0.69
C GLU A 203 13.32 14.38 -0.47
N PHE A 204 13.66 13.24 -1.05
CA PHE A 204 12.85 12.03 -0.93
C PHE A 204 12.80 11.52 0.51
N PHE A 205 13.96 11.33 1.14
CA PHE A 205 14.03 10.76 2.49
C PHE A 205 13.40 11.68 3.53
N THR A 206 13.55 12.99 3.37
CA THR A 206 12.98 14.00 4.26
C THR A 206 11.46 14.05 4.17
N CYS A 207 10.91 14.09 2.95
CA CYS A 207 9.46 14.02 2.74
C CYS A 207 8.87 12.67 3.18
N ALA A 208 9.58 11.56 2.93
CA ALA A 208 9.17 10.24 3.40
C ALA A 208 9.16 10.18 4.94
N THR A 209 10.10 10.87 5.61
CA THR A 209 10.17 10.95 7.08
C THR A 209 8.96 11.68 7.65
N GLU A 210 8.57 12.81 7.05
CA GLU A 210 7.34 13.51 7.42
C GLU A 210 6.13 12.59 7.27
N SER A 211 6.00 11.89 6.14
CA SER A 211 4.88 10.96 5.91
C SER A 211 4.88 9.80 6.89
N PHE A 212 6.06 9.28 7.24
CA PHE A 212 6.22 8.20 8.20
C PHE A 212 5.79 8.61 9.60
N LEU A 213 6.13 9.82 10.04
CA LEU A 213 5.81 10.30 11.39
C LEU A 213 4.43 10.96 11.48
N GLU A 214 3.85 11.49 10.41
CA GLU A 214 2.58 12.21 10.48
C GLU A 214 1.41 11.42 9.91
N THR A 215 1.58 10.83 8.73
CA THR A 215 0.56 10.13 7.95
C THR A 215 0.89 8.64 7.76
N SER A 216 1.46 8.03 8.80
CA SER A 216 1.98 6.66 8.83
C SER A 216 1.05 5.59 8.22
N LEU A 217 -0.24 5.64 8.54
CA LEU A 217 -1.25 4.70 8.00
C LEU A 217 -1.44 4.85 6.48
N LEU A 218 -1.37 6.08 5.97
CA LEU A 218 -1.47 6.36 4.53
C LEU A 218 -0.22 5.86 3.81
N LEU A 219 0.96 6.09 4.40
CA LEU A 219 2.23 5.60 3.88
C LEU A 219 2.28 4.06 3.86
N GLU A 220 1.86 3.40 4.95
CA GLU A 220 1.76 1.93 5.01
C GLU A 220 0.82 1.38 3.93
N PHE A 221 -0.34 2.01 3.72
CA PHE A 221 -1.34 1.52 2.77
C PHE A 221 -0.93 1.70 1.31
N LEU A 222 -0.42 2.89 0.96
CA LEU A 222 -0.09 3.21 -0.43
C LEU A 222 1.30 2.72 -0.82
N ARG A 223 2.27 2.74 0.11
CA ARG A 223 3.69 2.47 -0.14
C ARG A 223 4.29 1.54 0.93
N PRO A 224 3.81 0.29 1.04
CA PRO A 224 4.17 -0.62 2.13
C PRO A 224 5.68 -0.93 2.20
N GLN A 225 6.37 -1.06 1.06
CA GLN A 225 7.82 -1.30 1.04
C GLN A 225 8.61 -0.11 1.57
N LEU A 226 8.21 1.12 1.20
CA LEU A 226 8.78 2.35 1.77
C LEU A 226 8.53 2.40 3.27
N TYR A 227 7.29 2.14 3.72
CA TYR A 227 6.96 2.10 5.14
C TYR A 227 7.82 1.10 5.92
N ASP A 228 8.05 -0.09 5.39
CA ASP A 228 8.90 -1.11 6.02
C ASP A 228 10.36 -0.65 6.14
N TRP A 229 10.90 0.03 5.12
CA TRP A 229 12.22 0.65 5.21
C TRP A 229 12.27 1.76 6.26
N MET A 230 11.27 2.63 6.32
CA MET A 230 11.20 3.69 7.32
C MET A 230 11.11 3.14 8.75
N LYS A 231 10.34 2.06 8.97
CA LYS A 231 10.34 1.32 10.24
C LYS A 231 11.73 0.77 10.59
N ARG A 232 12.45 0.21 9.61
CA ARG A 232 13.80 -0.33 9.82
C ARG A 232 14.82 0.78 10.12
N ILE A 233 14.68 1.94 9.48
CA ILE A 233 15.54 3.11 9.67
C ILE A 233 15.31 3.71 11.06
N TYR A 234 14.07 3.97 11.44
CA TYR A 234 13.76 4.66 12.71
C TYR A 234 13.57 3.72 13.91
N GLY A 235 13.45 2.41 13.68
CA GLY A 235 13.25 1.43 14.74
C GLY A 235 11.94 1.60 15.50
N MET A 236 10.88 2.09 14.84
CA MET A 236 9.57 2.35 15.45
C MET A 236 8.43 2.11 14.45
N ASP A 237 7.19 2.04 14.92
CA ASP A 237 6.00 1.79 14.09
C ASP A 237 4.86 2.79 14.38
N PRO A 238 4.92 4.01 13.80
CA PRO A 238 3.94 5.06 14.05
C PRO A 238 2.52 4.76 13.54
N ALA A 239 2.33 3.78 12.65
CA ALA A 239 1.01 3.31 12.22
C ALA A 239 0.28 2.51 13.30
N ARG A 240 0.98 2.07 14.35
CA ARG A 240 0.42 1.32 15.48
C ARG A 240 0.23 2.17 16.74
N TRP A 241 0.64 3.43 16.71
CA TRP A 241 0.41 4.36 17.80
C TRP A 241 -1.09 4.58 18.03
N PRO A 242 -1.53 4.84 19.28
CA PRO A 242 -2.93 5.13 19.56
C PRO A 242 -3.43 6.33 18.74
N GLY A 243 -4.74 6.36 18.46
CA GLY A 243 -5.36 7.48 17.75
C GLY A 243 -5.04 8.83 18.41
N ARG A 244 -5.05 9.91 17.62
CA ARG A 244 -4.72 11.26 18.12
C ARG A 244 -5.60 11.63 19.31
N VAL A 245 -4.98 12.01 20.41
CA VAL A 245 -5.67 12.65 21.53
C VAL A 245 -5.73 14.15 21.24
N SER A 246 -6.93 14.70 21.16
CA SER A 246 -7.16 16.14 20.97
C SER A 246 -6.81 16.93 22.24
N VAL A 247 -6.51 18.23 22.08
CA VAL A 247 -6.32 19.14 23.23
C VAL A 247 -7.56 19.15 24.11
N ALA A 248 -8.76 19.08 23.52
CA ALA A 248 -10.02 18.99 24.25
C ALA A 248 -10.14 17.67 25.05
N GLU A 249 -9.73 16.52 24.51
CA GLU A 249 -9.69 15.25 25.27
C GLU A 249 -8.63 15.24 26.37
N LEU A 250 -7.53 15.98 26.20
CA LEU A 250 -6.53 16.21 27.25
C LEU A 250 -7.07 17.14 28.33
N GLU A 251 -7.70 18.25 27.96
CA GLU A 251 -8.36 19.18 28.86
C GLU A 251 -9.51 18.48 29.60
N ASP A 252 -10.34 17.68 28.94
CA ASP A 252 -11.40 16.88 29.57
C ASP A 252 -10.84 15.89 30.61
N LYS A 253 -9.76 15.16 30.27
CA LYS A 253 -9.03 14.28 31.21
C LYS A 253 -8.34 15.04 32.37
N ARG A 254 -8.02 16.32 32.19
CA ARG A 254 -7.38 17.23 33.17
C ARG A 254 -8.43 17.91 34.08
N PHE A 255 -9.51 18.43 33.51
CA PHE A 255 -10.55 19.22 34.18
C PHE A 255 -11.54 18.37 34.96
N HIS A 256 -11.86 17.14 34.51
CA HIS A 256 -12.65 16.21 35.32
C HIS A 256 -11.96 15.73 36.62
N ARG A 257 -10.69 16.11 36.84
CA ARG A 257 -9.96 15.87 38.10
C ARG A 257 -9.75 17.11 38.98
N LEU A 258 -10.12 18.31 38.54
CA LEU A 258 -9.95 19.57 39.30
C LEU A 258 -11.25 20.35 39.55
N ASP A 259 -12.35 20.06 38.83
CA ASP A 259 -13.54 20.92 38.80
C ASP A 259 -14.54 20.80 39.96
N ASP A 260 -14.45 19.81 40.85
CA ASP A 260 -15.44 19.66 41.95
C ASP A 260 -15.17 20.60 43.15
N TRP A 261 -13.96 21.15 43.30
CA TRP A 261 -13.64 22.06 44.42
C TRP A 261 -13.77 23.55 44.08
N MET A 262 -13.44 23.95 42.84
CA MET A 262 -13.44 25.37 42.45
C MET A 262 -14.81 25.90 41.97
N ARG A 263 -15.77 25.05 41.57
CA ARG A 263 -17.15 25.50 41.25
C ARG A 263 -17.99 25.86 42.48
N GLY A 264 -17.45 25.72 43.70
CA GLY A 264 -18.15 26.04 44.95
C GLY A 264 -18.07 27.50 45.43
N HIS A 265 -17.33 28.40 44.76
CA HIS A 265 -17.10 29.77 45.28
C HIS A 265 -17.45 30.90 44.30
N ASN A 266 -18.47 30.70 43.47
CA ASN A 266 -19.16 31.81 42.83
C ASN A 266 -20.56 31.85 43.44
N TRP A 267 -20.76 32.76 44.39
CA TRP A 267 -22.00 32.97 45.15
C TRP A 267 -23.13 33.56 44.29
N ASN A 268 -23.31 33.08 43.05
CA ASN A 268 -24.45 33.37 42.18
C ASN A 268 -24.37 32.52 40.89
N GLY A 269 -25.14 31.42 40.83
CA GLY A 269 -25.33 30.69 39.58
C GLY A 269 -25.84 29.25 39.72
N LYS A 270 -27.16 29.09 39.84
CA LYS A 270 -27.96 27.86 39.70
C LYS A 270 -27.80 26.77 40.76
N SER A 271 -28.69 26.83 41.74
CA SER A 271 -29.04 25.80 42.73
C SER A 271 -29.92 24.67 42.17
N ALA A 272 -29.63 24.16 40.97
CA ALA A 272 -30.38 23.06 40.35
C ALA A 272 -29.39 22.31 39.44
N GLU A 273 -28.99 21.07 39.66
CA GLU A 273 -29.59 19.93 40.34
C GLU A 273 -28.46 19.16 41.03
N MET A 274 -28.45 19.09 42.37
CA MET A 274 -27.64 18.09 43.08
C MET A 274 -28.47 16.83 43.23
N ASP A 275 -27.91 15.68 42.87
CA ASP A 275 -28.53 14.38 43.14
C ASP A 275 -28.92 14.28 44.62
N PRO A 276 -30.14 13.82 44.95
CA PRO A 276 -30.58 13.74 46.33
C PRO A 276 -29.69 12.80 47.13
N TRP A 277 -29.44 13.15 48.39
CA TRP A 277 -28.59 12.40 49.29
C TRP A 277 -28.98 10.91 49.31
N PRO A 278 -28.05 9.97 49.09
CA PRO A 278 -28.36 8.55 49.00
C PRO A 278 -28.94 8.03 50.32
N LYS A 279 -30.11 7.38 50.22
CA LYS A 279 -30.82 6.84 51.40
C LYS A 279 -29.94 5.82 52.13
N GLY A 280 -29.76 6.02 53.43
CA GLY A 280 -29.04 5.09 54.31
C GLY A 280 -27.52 5.30 54.38
N VAL A 281 -26.95 6.27 53.67
CA VAL A 281 -25.51 6.61 53.76
C VAL A 281 -25.32 7.74 54.76
N ALA A 282 -24.56 7.51 55.83
CA ALA A 282 -24.26 8.56 56.81
C ALA A 282 -23.30 9.62 56.22
N ALA A 283 -23.37 10.87 56.70
CA ALA A 283 -22.51 11.99 56.27
C ALA A 283 -21.01 11.66 56.20
N LYS A 284 -20.50 10.91 57.18
CA LYS A 284 -19.10 10.48 57.27
C LYS A 284 -18.70 9.41 56.23
N GLU A 285 -19.67 8.68 55.69
CA GLU A 285 -19.48 7.57 54.74
C GLU A 285 -19.77 8.01 53.29
N TYR A 286 -20.33 9.20 53.11
CA TYR A 286 -20.69 9.74 51.81
C TYR A 286 -19.51 9.84 50.85
N PHE A 287 -18.36 10.34 51.30
CA PHE A 287 -17.18 10.46 50.45
C PHE A 287 -16.71 9.11 49.90
N ARG A 288 -16.69 8.07 50.75
CA ARG A 288 -16.34 6.70 50.34
C ARG A 288 -17.40 6.12 49.40
N TRP A 289 -18.69 6.28 49.72
CA TRP A 289 -19.78 5.83 48.86
C TRP A 289 -19.77 6.52 47.49
N ALA A 290 -19.48 7.82 47.45
CA ALA A 290 -19.42 8.63 46.25
C ALA A 290 -18.21 8.25 45.37
N GLU A 291 -17.05 7.96 45.97
CA GLU A 291 -15.88 7.44 45.24
C GLU A 291 -16.14 6.05 44.66
N GLU A 292 -16.74 5.15 45.43
CA GLU A 292 -17.09 3.80 44.95
C GLU A 292 -18.18 3.85 43.87
N LYS A 293 -19.17 4.74 43.99
CA LYS A 293 -20.19 4.94 42.96
C LYS A 293 -19.58 5.57 41.70
N LYS A 294 -18.77 6.63 41.82
CA LYS A 294 -18.03 7.24 40.70
C LYS A 294 -17.12 6.22 40.00
N GLY A 295 -16.44 5.35 40.75
CA GLY A 295 -15.62 4.28 40.19
C GLY A 295 -16.43 3.23 39.41
N ARG A 296 -17.60 2.83 39.93
CA ARG A 296 -18.52 1.90 39.24
C ARG A 296 -19.13 2.54 38.00
N ASP A 297 -19.68 3.74 38.11
CA ASP A 297 -20.30 4.46 36.99
C ASP A 297 -19.26 4.76 35.89
N TRP A 298 -18.01 5.08 36.27
CA TRP A 298 -16.89 5.26 35.32
C TRP A 298 -16.49 3.96 34.62
N LEU A 299 -16.40 2.84 35.34
CA LEU A 299 -16.14 1.54 34.75
C LEU A 299 -17.27 1.12 33.80
N GLU A 300 -18.53 1.34 34.19
CA GLU A 300 -19.70 1.02 33.36
C GLU A 300 -19.76 1.89 32.09
N GLU A 301 -19.45 3.18 32.19
CA GLU A 301 -19.41 4.12 31.07
C GLU A 301 -18.24 3.82 30.12
N ARG A 302 -17.04 3.59 30.66
CA ARG A 302 -15.87 3.15 29.87
C ARG A 302 -16.16 1.85 29.14
N ASP A 303 -16.69 0.85 29.85
CA ASP A 303 -17.01 -0.44 29.26
C ASP A 303 -18.15 -0.32 28.24
N ARG A 304 -19.06 0.66 28.38
CA ARG A 304 -20.10 0.98 27.38
C ARG A 304 -19.47 1.57 26.13
N ILE A 305 -18.63 2.60 26.26
CA ILE A 305 -17.95 3.25 25.13
C ILE A 305 -17.04 2.27 24.40
N GLU A 306 -16.30 1.43 25.13
CA GLU A 306 -15.48 0.37 24.53
C GLU A 306 -16.33 -0.65 23.79
N ARG A 307 -17.46 -1.10 24.35
CA ARG A 307 -18.39 -2.02 23.67
C ARG A 307 -19.01 -1.39 22.43
N GLU A 308 -19.45 -0.14 22.49
CA GLU A 308 -20.06 0.57 21.36
C GLU A 308 -19.05 0.88 20.25
N THR A 309 -17.84 1.29 20.62
CA THR A 309 -16.75 1.56 19.67
C THR A 309 -16.28 0.26 19.03
N LYS A 310 -16.10 -0.81 19.82
CA LYS A 310 -15.78 -2.14 19.32
C LYS A 310 -16.89 -2.69 18.42
N ALA A 311 -18.16 -2.54 18.78
CA ALA A 311 -19.29 -2.95 17.95
C ALA A 311 -19.38 -2.15 16.65
N ARG A 312 -19.14 -0.83 16.69
CA ARG A 312 -19.12 0.04 15.50
C ARG A 312 -17.96 -0.31 14.57
N LEU A 313 -16.79 -0.59 15.12
CA LEU A 313 -15.62 -1.03 14.35
C LEU A 313 -15.84 -2.43 13.78
N LEU A 314 -16.36 -3.39 14.56
CA LEU A 314 -16.71 -4.74 14.07
C LEU A 314 -17.79 -4.68 12.99
N ARG A 315 -18.77 -3.78 13.10
CA ARG A 315 -19.78 -3.57 12.07
C ARG A 315 -19.18 -2.98 10.79
N LYS A 316 -18.33 -1.94 10.88
CA LYS A 316 -17.62 -1.39 9.72
C LYS A 316 -16.66 -2.40 9.10
N PHE A 317 -15.99 -3.20 9.92
CA PHE A 317 -15.09 -4.25 9.48
C PHE A 317 -15.87 -5.38 8.80
N GLY A 318 -16.99 -5.81 9.37
CA GLY A 318 -17.91 -6.78 8.78
C GLY A 318 -18.57 -6.29 7.49
N GLU A 319 -18.95 -5.01 7.39
CA GLU A 319 -19.46 -4.39 6.16
C GLU A 319 -18.37 -4.33 5.08
N LYS A 320 -17.11 -4.01 5.46
CA LYS A 320 -15.96 -3.99 4.54
C LYS A 320 -15.55 -5.41 4.12
N GLU A 321 -15.56 -6.37 5.04
CA GLU A 321 -15.35 -7.79 4.73
C GLU A 321 -16.45 -8.34 3.84
N ALA A 322 -17.72 -8.04 4.10
CA ALA A 322 -18.83 -8.46 3.24
C ALA A 322 -18.72 -7.85 1.84
N ARG A 323 -18.26 -6.59 1.73
CA ARG A 323 -17.98 -5.95 0.44
C ARG A 323 -16.80 -6.61 -0.28
N SER A 324 -15.75 -6.99 0.45
CA SER A 324 -14.60 -7.73 -0.08
C SER A 324 -14.96 -9.16 -0.49
N ARG A 325 -15.79 -9.86 0.29
CA ARG A 325 -16.32 -11.20 -0.03
C ARG A 325 -17.19 -11.15 -1.27
N LYS A 326 -18.13 -10.21 -1.36
CA LYS A 326 -18.94 -10.00 -2.58
C LYS A 326 -18.08 -9.69 -3.80
N TRP A 327 -17.06 -8.85 -3.66
CA TRP A 327 -16.14 -8.57 -4.76
C TRP A 327 -15.33 -9.80 -5.18
N LYS A 328 -14.83 -10.59 -4.22
CA LYS A 328 -14.15 -11.88 -4.49
C LYS A 328 -15.09 -12.89 -5.14
N GLU A 329 -16.32 -13.03 -4.65
CA GLU A 329 -17.35 -13.91 -5.23
C GLU A 329 -17.71 -13.47 -6.65
N GLU A 330 -17.82 -12.17 -6.92
CA GLU A 330 -18.04 -11.64 -8.27
C GLU A 330 -16.86 -11.92 -9.19
N GLU A 331 -15.63 -11.76 -8.71
CA GLU A 331 -14.43 -12.01 -9.49
C GLU A 331 -14.23 -13.52 -9.74
N GLU A 332 -14.44 -14.36 -8.74
CA GLU A 332 -14.49 -15.82 -8.88
C GLU A 332 -15.60 -16.25 -9.83
N ARG A 333 -16.77 -15.59 -9.78
CA ARG A 333 -17.86 -15.83 -10.74
C ARG A 333 -17.44 -15.46 -12.15
N LYS A 334 -16.79 -14.31 -12.37
CA LYS A 334 -16.27 -13.91 -13.69
C LYS A 334 -15.17 -14.85 -14.17
N VAL A 335 -14.29 -15.30 -13.30
CA VAL A 335 -13.24 -16.28 -13.62
C VAL A 335 -13.87 -17.63 -13.99
N LYS A 336 -14.86 -18.09 -13.23
CA LYS A 336 -15.60 -19.32 -13.51
C LYS A 336 -16.42 -19.22 -14.80
N GLU A 337 -17.06 -18.09 -15.04
CA GLU A 337 -17.79 -17.81 -16.28
C GLU A 337 -16.84 -17.78 -17.49
N ARG A 338 -15.71 -17.09 -17.37
CA ARG A 338 -14.65 -17.10 -18.38
C ARG A 338 -14.14 -18.51 -18.64
N HIS A 339 -13.82 -19.26 -17.58
CA HIS A 339 -13.39 -20.65 -17.68
C HIS A 339 -14.46 -21.54 -18.34
N LEU A 340 -15.75 -21.36 -18.03
CA LEU A 340 -16.84 -22.09 -18.70
C LEU A 340 -16.99 -21.69 -20.17
N LEU A 341 -16.78 -20.42 -20.52
CA LEU A 341 -16.78 -19.95 -21.91
C LEU A 341 -15.60 -20.50 -22.72
N GLU A 342 -14.44 -20.63 -22.07
CA GLU A 342 -13.20 -21.18 -22.61
C GLU A 342 -13.20 -22.72 -22.63
N ASN A 343 -13.99 -23.37 -21.77
CA ASN A 343 -14.12 -24.82 -21.62
C ASN A 343 -15.56 -25.30 -21.83
N ARG A 344 -16.07 -25.20 -23.06
CA ARG A 344 -17.42 -25.65 -23.44
C ARG A 344 -17.47 -26.34 -24.78
N THR A 345 -18.54 -27.08 -25.01
CA THR A 345 -18.93 -27.52 -26.35
C THR A 345 -19.73 -26.40 -27.02
N VAL A 346 -19.25 -25.93 -28.17
CA VAL A 346 -19.93 -24.95 -29.00
C VAL A 346 -20.65 -25.68 -30.12
N ILE A 347 -21.94 -25.40 -30.28
CA ILE A 347 -22.76 -25.82 -31.41
C ILE A 347 -23.22 -24.54 -32.10
N VAL A 348 -22.83 -24.36 -33.35
CA VAL A 348 -23.34 -23.31 -34.23
C VAL A 348 -24.43 -23.96 -35.07
N GLU A 349 -25.59 -23.33 -35.15
CA GLU A 349 -26.76 -23.83 -35.87
C GLU A 349 -27.04 -22.97 -37.10
N PHE A 350 -27.59 -23.57 -38.15
CA PHE A 350 -28.14 -22.86 -39.30
C PHE A 350 -29.45 -22.14 -38.90
N PRO A 351 -29.94 -21.17 -39.71
CA PRO A 351 -31.23 -20.53 -39.47
C PRO A 351 -32.43 -21.50 -39.39
N ASN A 352 -32.30 -22.70 -39.96
CA ASN A 352 -33.31 -23.77 -39.90
C ASN A 352 -33.23 -24.62 -38.60
N GLY A 353 -32.31 -24.31 -37.69
CA GLY A 353 -32.13 -25.00 -36.41
C GLY A 353 -31.28 -26.28 -36.46
N MET A 354 -30.74 -26.66 -37.64
CA MET A 354 -29.86 -27.81 -37.75
C MET A 354 -28.41 -27.46 -37.36
N PRO A 355 -27.63 -28.39 -36.76
CA PRO A 355 -26.26 -28.10 -36.34
C PRO A 355 -25.36 -27.89 -37.56
N GLN A 356 -24.75 -26.71 -37.68
CA GLN A 356 -23.77 -26.39 -38.71
C GLN A 356 -22.37 -26.85 -38.31
N LEU A 357 -21.97 -26.61 -37.05
CA LEU A 357 -20.61 -26.83 -36.58
C LEU A 357 -20.62 -27.17 -35.10
N LYS A 358 -19.96 -28.25 -34.71
CA LYS A 358 -19.82 -28.69 -33.32
C LYS A 358 -18.35 -28.89 -33.00
N TYR A 359 -17.89 -28.28 -31.92
CA TYR A 359 -16.52 -28.46 -31.42
C TYR A 359 -16.46 -28.26 -29.92
N LYS A 360 -15.43 -28.82 -29.29
CA LYS A 360 -15.10 -28.58 -27.90
C LYS A 360 -13.99 -27.54 -27.82
N LEU A 361 -14.16 -26.56 -26.93
CA LEU A 361 -13.11 -25.65 -26.50
C LEU A 361 -12.51 -26.18 -25.20
N VAL A 362 -11.18 -26.16 -25.12
CA VAL A 362 -10.41 -26.34 -23.90
C VAL A 362 -9.43 -25.18 -23.81
N ASP A 363 -9.47 -24.43 -22.71
CA ASP A 363 -8.66 -23.22 -22.48
C ASP A 363 -8.70 -22.22 -23.65
N GLY A 364 -9.88 -22.06 -24.27
CA GLY A 364 -10.10 -21.13 -25.40
C GLY A 364 -9.65 -21.67 -26.76
N HIS A 365 -9.05 -22.86 -26.82
CA HIS A 365 -8.59 -23.50 -28.05
C HIS A 365 -9.48 -24.69 -28.43
N ARG A 366 -9.62 -24.96 -29.74
CA ARG A 366 -10.34 -26.17 -30.19
C ARG A 366 -9.56 -27.42 -29.82
N GLU A 367 -10.23 -28.38 -29.20
CA GLU A 367 -9.65 -29.61 -28.71
C GLU A 367 -10.57 -30.80 -29.02
N GLY A 368 -10.00 -31.91 -29.48
CA GLY A 368 -10.73 -33.09 -29.90
C GLY A 368 -11.40 -32.94 -31.27
N VAL A 369 -12.47 -33.69 -31.50
CA VAL A 369 -13.12 -33.80 -32.80
C VAL A 369 -14.02 -32.58 -33.07
N VAL A 370 -13.80 -31.94 -34.20
CA VAL A 370 -14.62 -30.86 -34.77
C VAL A 370 -15.44 -31.45 -35.91
N GLN A 371 -16.75 -31.29 -35.85
CA GLN A 371 -17.70 -31.81 -36.82
C GLN A 371 -18.45 -30.67 -37.50
N ARG A 372 -18.63 -30.73 -38.83
CA ARG A 372 -19.41 -29.77 -39.61
C ARG A 372 -20.44 -30.51 -40.45
N TRP A 373 -21.67 -30.02 -40.46
CA TRP A 373 -22.75 -30.51 -41.32
C TRP A 373 -23.19 -29.44 -42.32
N ASP A 374 -23.93 -29.85 -43.33
CA ASP A 374 -24.62 -28.96 -44.25
C ASP A 374 -26.06 -28.62 -43.78
N GLU A 375 -26.75 -27.79 -44.55
CA GLU A 375 -28.13 -27.34 -44.26
C GLU A 375 -29.15 -28.49 -44.20
N ASN A 376 -28.82 -29.67 -44.73
CA ASN A 376 -29.64 -30.88 -44.72
C ASN A 376 -29.23 -31.86 -43.59
N ALA A 377 -28.38 -31.42 -42.65
CA ALA A 377 -27.81 -32.22 -41.57
C ALA A 377 -26.95 -33.43 -42.01
N VAL A 378 -26.39 -33.39 -43.23
CA VAL A 378 -25.41 -34.38 -43.68
C VAL A 378 -24.03 -33.96 -43.18
N LEU A 379 -23.33 -34.86 -42.49
CA LEU A 379 -21.98 -34.62 -41.98
C LEU A 379 -21.03 -34.44 -43.17
N ARG A 380 -20.23 -33.37 -43.17
CA ARG A 380 -19.31 -32.99 -44.26
C ARG A 380 -17.84 -33.08 -43.89
N GLU A 381 -17.52 -32.75 -42.66
CA GLU A 381 -16.14 -32.70 -42.19
C GLU A 381 -16.09 -33.17 -40.74
N GLU A 382 -15.12 -34.03 -40.44
CA GLU A 382 -14.75 -34.46 -39.11
C GLU A 382 -13.23 -34.35 -38.97
N VAL A 383 -12.74 -33.50 -38.07
CA VAL A 383 -11.30 -33.21 -37.93
C VAL A 383 -10.90 -33.21 -36.47
N GLU A 384 -9.83 -33.92 -36.12
CA GLU A 384 -9.22 -33.83 -34.79
C GLU A 384 -8.32 -32.59 -34.64
N TYR A 385 -8.52 -31.89 -33.54
CA TYR A 385 -7.74 -30.73 -33.13
C TYR A 385 -7.06 -30.95 -31.79
N THR A 386 -5.86 -30.41 -31.64
CA THR A 386 -5.15 -30.30 -30.36
C THR A 386 -4.60 -28.87 -30.24
N ARG A 387 -4.93 -28.18 -29.15
CA ARG A 387 -4.54 -26.78 -28.89
C ARG A 387 -4.81 -25.84 -30.08
N GLY A 388 -5.96 -26.00 -30.72
CA GLY A 388 -6.39 -25.16 -31.83
C GLY A 388 -5.75 -25.47 -33.19
N GLN A 389 -4.89 -26.49 -33.27
CA GLN A 389 -4.26 -26.94 -34.51
C GLN A 389 -4.82 -28.29 -34.94
N LYS A 390 -4.98 -28.54 -36.25
CA LYS A 390 -5.36 -29.86 -36.76
C LYS A 390 -4.27 -30.86 -36.41
N HIS A 391 -4.60 -31.87 -35.62
CA HIS A 391 -3.65 -32.86 -35.13
C HIS A 391 -4.40 -34.16 -34.84
N GLY A 392 -4.16 -35.19 -35.64
CA GLY A 392 -4.91 -36.44 -35.60
C GLY A 392 -5.67 -36.72 -36.90
N LYS A 393 -6.71 -37.54 -36.81
CA LYS A 393 -7.46 -38.02 -37.97
C LYS A 393 -8.37 -36.93 -38.56
N VAL A 394 -8.52 -36.94 -39.88
CA VAL A 394 -9.51 -36.15 -40.61
C VAL A 394 -10.31 -37.01 -41.58
N THR A 395 -11.59 -36.70 -41.72
CA THR A 395 -12.51 -37.34 -42.65
C THR A 395 -13.42 -36.29 -43.29
N TYR A 396 -13.50 -36.30 -44.61
CA TYR A 396 -14.40 -35.49 -45.43
C TYR A 396 -15.43 -36.40 -46.07
N TYR A 397 -16.65 -35.90 -46.25
CA TYR A 397 -17.78 -36.66 -46.76
C TYR A 397 -18.43 -35.98 -47.96
N HIS A 398 -18.82 -36.80 -48.94
CA HIS A 398 -19.60 -36.40 -50.10
C HIS A 398 -21.00 -35.89 -49.72
N PRO A 399 -21.71 -35.20 -50.62
CA PRO A 399 -23.10 -34.78 -50.40
C PRO A 399 -24.09 -35.87 -50.03
N GLU A 400 -23.78 -37.10 -50.40
CA GLU A 400 -24.60 -38.28 -50.14
C GLU A 400 -24.26 -38.93 -48.77
N GLY A 401 -23.25 -38.41 -48.06
CA GLY A 401 -22.82 -38.89 -46.74
C GLY A 401 -21.75 -39.98 -46.77
N HIS A 402 -21.31 -40.43 -47.95
CA HIS A 402 -20.19 -41.37 -48.10
C HIS A 402 -18.84 -40.68 -47.88
N VAL A 403 -17.84 -41.42 -47.39
CA VAL A 403 -16.49 -40.88 -47.16
C VAL A 403 -15.88 -40.47 -48.49
N GLU A 404 -15.48 -39.21 -48.61
CA GLU A 404 -14.79 -38.66 -49.78
C GLU A 404 -13.28 -38.77 -49.60
N VAL A 405 -12.76 -38.35 -48.44
CA VAL A 405 -11.32 -38.38 -48.13
C VAL A 405 -11.11 -38.69 -46.66
N THR A 406 -10.11 -39.48 -46.31
CA THR A 406 -9.60 -39.58 -44.94
C THR A 406 -8.09 -39.47 -44.92
N GLY A 407 -7.53 -39.02 -43.80
CA GLY A 407 -6.09 -38.92 -43.60
C GLY A 407 -5.74 -38.45 -42.21
N PHE A 408 -4.49 -38.03 -42.02
CA PHE A 408 -4.00 -37.51 -40.75
C PHE A 408 -3.32 -36.16 -40.92
N TYR A 409 -3.46 -35.32 -39.90
CA TYR A 409 -2.74 -34.08 -39.72
C TYR A 409 -1.78 -34.18 -38.53
N GLN A 410 -0.63 -33.54 -38.63
CA GLN A 410 0.26 -33.29 -37.51
C GLN A 410 0.57 -31.79 -37.50
N MET A 411 0.06 -31.06 -36.49
CA MET A 411 0.27 -29.61 -36.35
C MET A 411 -0.05 -28.82 -37.64
N ASN A 412 -1.28 -28.98 -38.16
CA ASN A 412 -1.79 -28.40 -39.40
C ASN A 412 -1.13 -28.88 -40.72
N GLN A 413 -0.12 -29.76 -40.67
CA GLN A 413 0.52 -30.32 -41.86
C GLN A 413 -0.01 -31.72 -42.15
N ARG A 414 -0.21 -32.07 -43.44
CA ARG A 414 -0.64 -33.42 -43.81
C ARG A 414 0.44 -34.43 -43.41
N ALA A 415 0.03 -35.51 -42.76
CA ALA A 415 0.92 -36.57 -42.32
C ALA A 415 0.30 -37.94 -42.61
N GLY A 416 1.14 -38.95 -42.78
CA GLY A 416 0.72 -40.33 -42.97
C GLY A 416 -0.04 -40.56 -44.27
N VAL A 417 -0.89 -41.58 -44.27
CA VAL A 417 -1.62 -42.02 -45.47
C VAL A 417 -2.95 -41.27 -45.59
N TRP A 418 -3.18 -40.73 -46.77
CA TRP A 418 -4.42 -40.11 -47.21
C TRP A 418 -5.07 -41.01 -48.26
N GLN A 419 -6.38 -41.20 -48.17
CA GLN A 419 -7.15 -42.02 -49.10
C GLN A 419 -8.39 -41.24 -49.51
N GLY A 420 -8.72 -41.27 -50.80
CA GLY A 420 -9.93 -40.67 -51.34
C GLY A 420 -10.75 -41.67 -52.13
N TRP A 421 -12.06 -41.47 -52.16
CA TRP A 421 -13.05 -42.32 -52.82
C TRP A 421 -13.97 -41.51 -53.72
N HIS A 422 -14.41 -42.12 -54.82
CA HIS A 422 -15.47 -41.58 -55.67
C HIS A 422 -16.83 -41.66 -54.96
N GLN A 423 -17.84 -40.99 -55.52
CA GLN A 423 -19.21 -40.98 -54.95
C GLN A 423 -19.83 -42.39 -54.86
N ASP A 424 -19.48 -43.27 -55.79
CA ASP A 424 -19.89 -44.69 -55.79
C ASP A 424 -19.16 -45.56 -54.75
N GLY A 425 -18.26 -44.98 -53.95
CA GLY A 425 -17.46 -45.66 -52.94
C GLY A 425 -16.22 -46.39 -53.48
N THR A 426 -15.95 -46.33 -54.79
CA THR A 426 -14.72 -46.91 -55.35
C THR A 426 -13.49 -46.08 -54.95
N PRO A 427 -12.34 -46.69 -54.62
CA PRO A 427 -11.12 -45.96 -54.33
C PRO A 427 -10.74 -45.06 -55.50
N SER A 428 -10.45 -43.79 -55.24
CA SER A 428 -10.05 -42.80 -56.23
C SER A 428 -8.54 -42.58 -56.21
N TYR A 429 -7.98 -42.37 -55.02
CA TYR A 429 -6.55 -42.19 -54.86
C TYR A 429 -6.06 -42.55 -53.46
N ARG A 430 -4.76 -42.74 -53.34
CA ARG A 430 -4.02 -42.90 -52.08
C ARG A 430 -2.74 -42.07 -52.14
N SER A 431 -2.41 -41.34 -51.10
CA SER A 431 -1.16 -40.60 -51.00
C SER A 431 -0.52 -40.78 -49.63
N GLU A 432 0.80 -40.69 -49.56
CA GLU A 432 1.55 -40.75 -48.31
C GLU A 432 2.31 -39.43 -48.13
N TYR A 433 2.18 -38.83 -46.95
CA TYR A 433 2.89 -37.60 -46.58
C TYR A 433 3.85 -37.85 -45.42
N ARG A 434 5.07 -37.32 -45.52
CA ARG A 434 6.08 -37.33 -44.46
C ARG A 434 6.62 -35.91 -44.29
N ASP A 435 6.66 -35.42 -43.04
CA ASP A 435 7.10 -34.06 -42.71
C ASP A 435 6.37 -32.96 -43.52
N GLY A 436 5.09 -33.17 -43.81
CA GLY A 436 4.27 -32.24 -44.61
C GLY A 436 4.47 -32.34 -46.13
N GLU A 437 5.46 -33.11 -46.61
CA GLU A 437 5.73 -33.31 -48.03
C GLU A 437 5.06 -34.58 -48.58
N LEU A 438 4.60 -34.51 -49.83
CA LEU A 438 4.07 -35.67 -50.55
C LEU A 438 5.21 -36.63 -50.91
N HIS A 439 5.14 -37.86 -50.38
CA HIS A 439 6.12 -38.92 -50.59
C HIS A 439 5.73 -39.82 -51.77
N THR A 440 4.50 -40.36 -51.73
CA THR A 440 3.94 -41.22 -52.78
C THR A 440 2.50 -40.82 -53.06
N TRP A 441 2.07 -40.99 -54.30
CA TRP A 441 0.69 -40.79 -54.73
C TRP A 441 0.31 -41.90 -55.71
N GLU A 442 -0.88 -42.45 -55.56
CA GLU A 442 -1.43 -43.54 -56.35
C GLU A 442 -2.84 -43.12 -56.75
N GLN A 443 -3.16 -43.17 -58.03
CA GLN A 443 -4.51 -42.92 -58.56
C GLN A 443 -5.09 -44.24 -59.06
N PHE A 444 -6.34 -44.52 -58.71
CA PHE A 444 -7.07 -45.71 -59.14
C PHE A 444 -8.08 -45.32 -60.22
N ASN A 445 -8.13 -46.11 -61.29
CA ASN A 445 -9.13 -45.98 -62.34
C ASN A 445 -10.34 -46.87 -62.05
N ALA A 446 -11.47 -46.62 -62.72
CA ALA A 446 -12.73 -47.38 -62.55
C ALA A 446 -12.62 -48.91 -62.73
N ASN A 447 -11.53 -49.41 -63.35
CA ASN A 447 -11.27 -50.85 -63.58
C ASN A 447 -10.36 -51.50 -62.51
N GLY A 448 -9.95 -50.77 -61.47
CA GLY A 448 -9.05 -51.26 -60.41
C GLY A 448 -7.55 -51.19 -60.72
N GLU A 449 -7.16 -50.71 -61.90
CA GLU A 449 -5.77 -50.43 -62.24
C GLU A 449 -5.28 -49.14 -61.55
N SER A 450 -4.09 -49.20 -60.93
CA SER A 450 -3.49 -48.06 -60.22
C SER A 450 -2.29 -47.48 -60.98
N ARG A 451 -2.17 -46.15 -61.02
CA ARG A 451 -0.96 -45.43 -61.47
C ARG A 451 -0.28 -44.74 -60.29
N THR A 452 0.99 -45.07 -60.05
CA THR A 452 1.80 -44.47 -58.97
C THR A 452 2.68 -43.34 -59.50
N TYR A 453 2.71 -42.23 -58.77
CA TYR A 453 3.49 -41.03 -59.01
C TYR A 453 4.25 -40.68 -57.71
N GLY A 454 5.57 -40.52 -57.77
CA GLY A 454 6.41 -40.21 -56.61
C GLY A 454 7.80 -39.73 -57.00
N LYS A 455 8.62 -39.28 -56.04
CA LYS A 455 10.03 -38.88 -56.31
C LYS A 455 10.79 -40.09 -56.89
N VAL A 456 11.05 -40.06 -58.19
CA VAL A 456 12.08 -40.89 -58.83
C VAL A 456 13.42 -40.46 -58.23
N LYS A 457 14.04 -41.30 -57.39
CA LYS A 457 15.49 -41.20 -57.20
C LYS A 457 16.10 -41.48 -58.58
N ASN A 458 16.73 -40.48 -59.16
CA ASN A 458 17.45 -40.58 -60.42
C ASN A 458 18.26 -41.87 -60.49
N ARG A 459 18.01 -42.66 -61.53
CA ARG A 459 18.82 -43.83 -61.89
C ARG A 459 20.08 -43.37 -62.64
N PHE A 460 20.90 -42.54 -61.98
CA PHE A 460 22.31 -42.37 -62.32
C PHE A 460 23.04 -42.14 -61.01
N GLY A 461 23.68 -43.20 -60.51
CA GLY A 461 24.72 -43.08 -59.51
C GLY A 461 25.92 -42.41 -60.14
N ARG A 462 26.20 -41.18 -59.72
CA ARG A 462 27.54 -40.63 -59.49
C ARG A 462 27.43 -39.42 -58.59
#